data_AF-A0A421JBM4-F1
#
_entry.id   AF-A0A421JBM4-F1
#
_cell.length_a   1.000
_cell.length_b   1.000
_cell.length_c   1.000
_cell.angle_alpha   90.00
_cell.angle_beta   90.00
_cell.angle_gamma   90.00
#
_symmetry.space_group_name_H-M   'P 1'
#
loop_
_entity.id
_entity.type
_entity.pdbx_description
1 polymer ?
#
loop_
_entity_poly.entity_id
_entity_poly.type
_entity_poly.pdbx_seq_one_letter_code
_entity_poly.pdbx_strand_id
1 'polypeptide(L)'
;MSYLDIESLRNAADLINSTLLSKGYVDEKLYFNTIDWSHLSSDQPQQASLETTDVVYSNDKNIINIIFSLLKSIERNKAQNQAFNRQLSQKDATIANLNKKIDHLTTQVSQQQMQISKLYQFDHTQLNNKVQSLTQINKLQSQDLNRLNNWCKDIKTKYGVEIRRRNLEITSLKAKLLEKRNLSSTLTMGLPYPSPDTVSSLHEMDENVNPNIIYNNTPVVNNAASTTSLSPQKLTPIVSQEYETIANSLTEMVQNLIRENYKFSKFLSSINNYVSNLNNGMTSTLSDIPSPSEIVDLRELSSEALNSVSSKDLNNDIEAFEPLAKPVLNNIYKHYHNVVELVELKMANYGGGHSSETVDKLEKELEIVRKNWQDSLKTLEEWKKYRGG
;
A
#
# COMPACT_ATOMS: atom_id res chain seq x y z
N MET A 1 -75.59 -37.16 32.01
CA MET A 1 -75.79 -36.06 31.06
C MET A 1 -74.66 -35.08 31.26
N SER A 2 -73.77 -34.98 30.28
CA SER A 2 -72.68 -34.00 30.31
C SER A 2 -73.31 -32.61 30.23
N TYR A 3 -72.98 -31.72 31.15
CA TYR A 3 -73.47 -30.34 31.11
C TYR A 3 -72.79 -29.66 29.91
N LEU A 4 -73.53 -29.53 28.79
CA LEU A 4 -73.03 -28.90 27.57
C LEU A 4 -72.91 -27.40 27.82
N ASP A 5 -71.68 -26.87 27.73
CA ASP A 5 -71.36 -25.47 27.98
C ASP A 5 -71.69 -24.59 26.77
N ILE A 6 -72.98 -24.32 26.60
CA ILE A 6 -73.53 -23.52 25.50
C ILE A 6 -73.06 -22.05 25.58
N GLU A 7 -72.76 -21.54 26.78
CA GLU A 7 -72.35 -20.15 27.00
C GLU A 7 -70.93 -19.89 26.47
N SER A 8 -70.01 -20.84 26.66
CA SER A 8 -68.68 -20.77 26.04
C SER A 8 -68.74 -20.80 24.51
N LEU A 9 -69.67 -21.57 23.94
CA LEU A 9 -69.87 -21.63 22.49
C LEU A 9 -70.39 -20.29 21.95
N ARG A 10 -71.31 -19.66 22.68
CA ARG A 10 -71.89 -18.35 22.35
C ARG A 10 -70.85 -17.23 22.39
N ASN A 11 -70.04 -17.18 23.44
CA ASN A 11 -68.95 -16.21 23.55
C ASN A 11 -67.91 -16.38 22.43
N ALA A 12 -67.59 -17.62 22.05
CA ALA A 12 -66.68 -17.90 20.94
C ALA A 12 -67.28 -17.50 19.58
N ALA A 13 -68.57 -17.77 19.36
CA ALA A 13 -69.29 -17.36 18.16
C ALA A 13 -69.35 -15.83 18.01
N ASP A 14 -69.63 -15.10 19.10
CA ASP A 14 -69.65 -13.64 19.13
C ASP A 14 -68.27 -13.03 18.88
N LEU A 15 -67.21 -13.62 19.45
CA LEU A 15 -65.83 -13.21 19.19
C LEU A 15 -65.44 -13.42 17.73
N ILE A 16 -65.81 -14.55 17.13
CA ILE A 16 -65.53 -14.83 15.71
C ILE A 16 -66.31 -13.87 14.82
N ASN A 17 -67.62 -13.72 15.03
CA ASN A 17 -68.46 -12.85 14.23
C ASN A 17 -68.02 -11.39 14.31
N SER A 18 -67.67 -10.89 15.50
CA SER A 18 -67.12 -9.54 15.66
C SER A 18 -65.77 -9.37 14.94
N THR A 19 -64.90 -10.39 14.99
CA THR A 19 -63.59 -10.36 14.30
C THR A 19 -63.74 -10.45 12.79
N LEU A 20 -64.67 -11.26 12.28
CA LEU A 20 -64.94 -11.42 10.85
C LEU A 20 -65.58 -10.16 10.25
N LEU A 21 -66.58 -9.59 10.91
CA LEU A 21 -67.26 -8.37 10.49
C LEU A 21 -66.33 -7.15 10.56
N SER A 22 -65.60 -6.98 11.67
CA SER A 22 -64.68 -5.83 11.83
C SER A 22 -63.54 -5.83 10.83
N LYS A 23 -63.13 -7.01 10.36
CA LYS A 23 -62.10 -7.16 9.32
C LYS A 23 -62.67 -7.23 7.91
N GLY A 24 -63.99 -7.20 7.75
CA GLY A 24 -64.70 -7.22 6.48
C GLY A 24 -64.53 -8.53 5.69
N TYR A 25 -64.31 -9.65 6.38
CA TYR A 25 -64.23 -10.96 5.72
C TYR A 25 -65.61 -11.52 5.35
N VAL A 26 -66.65 -11.05 6.03
CA VAL A 26 -68.06 -11.46 5.83
C VAL A 26 -68.93 -10.23 6.07
N ASP A 27 -70.02 -10.11 5.31
CA ASP A 27 -70.97 -8.99 5.42
C ASP A 27 -72.07 -9.23 6.47
N GLU A 28 -72.33 -10.50 6.81
CA GLU A 28 -73.37 -10.93 7.74
C GLU A 28 -72.83 -11.84 8.85
N LYS A 29 -73.58 -11.95 9.95
CA LYS A 29 -73.22 -12.83 11.07
C LYS A 29 -73.41 -14.30 10.70
N LEU A 30 -72.45 -15.13 11.09
CA LEU A 30 -72.58 -16.58 11.01
C LEU A 30 -73.46 -17.06 12.15
N TYR A 31 -74.53 -17.78 11.80
CA TYR A 31 -75.48 -18.38 12.74
C TYR A 31 -75.12 -19.84 12.98
N PHE A 32 -75.24 -20.30 14.22
CA PHE A 32 -74.90 -21.67 14.63
C PHE A 32 -76.14 -22.43 15.10
N ASN A 33 -76.26 -23.72 14.74
CA ASN A 33 -77.45 -24.53 15.05
C ASN A 33 -77.71 -24.67 16.55
N THR A 34 -76.65 -24.66 17.36
CA THR A 34 -76.74 -24.84 18.81
C THR A 34 -77.16 -23.56 19.56
N ILE A 35 -77.04 -22.38 18.93
CA ILE A 35 -77.24 -21.07 19.58
C ILE A 35 -78.39 -20.28 18.92
N ASP A 36 -78.46 -20.30 17.59
CA ASP A 36 -79.37 -19.46 16.79
C ASP A 36 -80.48 -20.25 16.11
N TRP A 37 -80.84 -21.42 16.66
CA TRP A 37 -81.89 -22.29 16.11
C TRP A 37 -83.22 -21.56 15.87
N SER A 38 -83.56 -20.59 16.74
CA SER A 38 -84.77 -19.76 16.61
C SER A 38 -84.76 -18.88 15.36
N HIS A 39 -83.59 -18.41 14.92
CA HIS A 39 -83.42 -17.65 13.69
C HIS A 39 -83.30 -18.55 12.46
N LEU A 40 -82.74 -19.75 12.59
CA LEU A 40 -82.55 -20.69 11.47
C LEU A 40 -83.81 -21.50 11.13
N SER A 41 -84.72 -21.70 12.10
CA SER A 41 -85.96 -22.47 11.91
C SER A 41 -87.15 -21.65 11.39
N SER A 42 -87.01 -20.33 11.21
CA SER A 42 -88.09 -19.46 10.73
C SER A 42 -88.61 -19.83 9.35
N ASP A 43 -87.74 -20.44 8.53
CA ASP A 43 -88.02 -20.77 7.13
C ASP A 43 -88.50 -22.22 6.94
N GLN A 44 -88.61 -23.01 8.02
CA GLN A 44 -89.06 -24.40 7.93
C GLN A 44 -90.55 -24.57 8.27
N PRO A 45 -91.33 -25.29 7.43
CA PRO A 45 -92.79 -25.43 7.59
C PRO A 45 -93.23 -26.36 8.74
N GLN A 46 -92.29 -27.05 9.41
CA GLN A 46 -92.55 -27.87 10.60
C GLN A 46 -91.62 -27.41 11.72
N GLN A 47 -92.18 -26.80 12.77
CA GLN A 47 -91.44 -26.42 13.99
C GLN A 47 -91.05 -27.67 14.77
N ALA A 48 -90.00 -28.35 14.31
CA ALA A 48 -89.31 -29.34 15.11
C ALA A 48 -88.41 -28.60 16.11
N SER A 49 -88.66 -28.78 17.42
CA SER A 49 -87.72 -28.36 18.44
C SER A 49 -86.45 -29.19 18.31
N LEU A 50 -85.32 -28.56 17.98
CA LEU A 50 -84.04 -29.25 17.96
C LEU A 50 -83.66 -29.60 19.40
N GLU A 51 -83.51 -30.89 19.70
CA GLU A 51 -82.84 -31.30 20.92
C GLU A 51 -81.33 -31.14 20.71
N THR A 52 -80.70 -30.33 21.56
CA THR A 52 -79.26 -30.08 21.57
C THR A 52 -78.52 -31.38 21.88
N THR A 53 -78.25 -32.17 20.84
CA THR A 53 -77.53 -33.44 20.93
C THR A 53 -76.03 -33.17 20.98
N ASP A 54 -75.29 -34.03 21.70
CA ASP A 54 -73.83 -33.94 21.83
C ASP A 54 -73.11 -33.83 20.47
N VAL A 55 -73.69 -34.44 19.41
CA VAL A 55 -73.16 -34.41 18.04
C VAL A 55 -73.27 -33.01 17.42
N VAL A 56 -74.40 -32.32 17.59
CA VAL A 56 -74.63 -30.97 17.02
C VAL A 56 -73.73 -29.95 17.72
N TYR A 57 -73.64 -30.01 19.05
CA TYR A 57 -72.74 -29.16 19.83
C TYR A 57 -71.26 -29.39 19.45
N SER A 58 -70.85 -30.65 19.28
CA SER A 58 -69.49 -30.98 18.83
C SER A 58 -69.19 -30.45 17.43
N ASN A 59 -70.16 -30.51 16.52
CA ASN A 59 -70.02 -29.98 15.16
C ASN A 59 -69.83 -28.45 15.17
N ASP A 60 -70.69 -27.70 15.86
CA ASP A 60 -70.57 -26.25 15.95
C ASP A 60 -69.26 -25.82 16.64
N LYS A 61 -68.85 -26.55 17.69
CA LYS A 61 -67.55 -26.35 18.33
C LYS A 61 -66.38 -26.56 17.37
N ASN A 62 -66.45 -27.61 16.53
CA ASN A 62 -65.42 -27.87 15.54
C ASN A 62 -65.38 -26.80 14.45
N ILE A 63 -66.54 -26.33 13.97
CA ILE A 63 -66.64 -25.26 12.98
C ILE A 63 -66.05 -23.96 13.53
N ILE A 64 -66.44 -23.56 14.76
CA ILE A 64 -65.88 -22.39 15.46
C ILE A 64 -64.37 -22.51 15.59
N ASN A 65 -63.85 -23.67 16.00
CA ASN A 65 -62.41 -23.89 16.13
C ASN A 65 -61.67 -23.83 14.79
N ILE A 66 -62.25 -24.37 13.72
CA ILE A 66 -61.69 -24.29 12.36
C ILE A 66 -61.61 -22.83 11.92
N ILE A 67 -62.72 -22.08 12.06
CA ILE A 67 -62.76 -20.66 11.68
C ILE A 67 -61.74 -19.86 12.49
N PHE A 68 -61.67 -20.06 13.80
CA PHE A 68 -60.70 -19.39 14.67
C PHE A 68 -59.25 -19.73 14.27
N SER A 69 -58.95 -21.01 13.98
CA SER A 69 -57.63 -21.44 13.52
C SER A 69 -57.25 -20.80 12.19
N LEU A 70 -58.19 -20.71 11.25
CA LEU A 70 -57.99 -20.03 9.96
C LEU A 70 -57.73 -18.53 10.15
N LEU A 71 -58.51 -17.87 11.00
CA LEU A 71 -58.33 -16.45 11.33
C LEU A 71 -56.92 -16.18 11.89
N LYS A 72 -56.48 -17.02 12.83
CA LYS A 72 -55.14 -16.95 13.41
C LYS A 72 -54.04 -17.22 12.37
N SER A 73 -54.28 -18.14 11.44
CA SER A 73 -53.35 -18.42 10.33
C SER A 73 -53.23 -17.22 9.39
N ILE A 74 -54.35 -16.59 9.03
CA ILE A 74 -54.37 -15.38 8.20
C ILE A 74 -53.64 -14.22 8.89
N GLU A 75 -53.86 -14.02 10.19
CA GLU A 75 -53.14 -12.99 10.95
C GLU A 75 -51.64 -13.24 10.98
N ARG A 76 -51.22 -14.49 11.21
CA ARG A 76 -49.80 -14.86 11.18
C ARG A 76 -49.20 -14.61 9.80
N ASN A 77 -49.90 -14.97 8.73
CA ASN A 77 -49.45 -14.74 7.35
C ASN A 77 -49.34 -13.23 7.06
N LYS A 78 -50.33 -12.42 7.49
CA LYS A 78 -50.29 -10.96 7.34
C LYS A 78 -49.10 -10.35 8.07
N ALA A 79 -48.83 -10.77 9.30
CA ALA A 79 -47.67 -10.31 10.06
C ALA A 79 -46.35 -10.70 9.38
N GLN A 80 -46.26 -11.93 8.86
CA GLN A 80 -45.10 -12.40 8.10
C GLN A 80 -44.90 -11.60 6.82
N ASN A 81 -45.95 -11.34 6.04
CA ASN A 81 -45.88 -10.52 4.83
C ASN A 81 -45.44 -9.08 5.15
N GLN A 82 -45.92 -8.49 6.24
CA GLN A 82 -45.46 -7.17 6.67
C GLN A 82 -43.97 -7.17 7.04
N ALA A 83 -43.49 -8.19 7.75
CA ALA A 83 -42.07 -8.33 8.07
C ALA A 83 -41.22 -8.52 6.80
N PHE A 84 -41.68 -9.35 5.86
CA PHE A 84 -41.03 -9.57 4.58
C PHE A 84 -40.94 -8.29 3.75
N ASN A 85 -42.02 -7.52 3.66
CA ASN A 85 -42.03 -6.24 2.93
C ASN A 85 -41.08 -5.21 3.56
N ARG A 86 -40.95 -5.17 4.89
CA ARG A 86 -39.95 -4.33 5.57
C ARG A 86 -38.52 -4.77 5.21
N GLN A 87 -38.26 -6.07 5.20
CA GLN A 87 -36.94 -6.60 4.82
C GLN A 87 -36.62 -6.31 3.35
N LEU A 88 -37.61 -6.44 2.45
CA LEU A 88 -37.45 -6.12 1.04
C LEU A 88 -37.11 -4.64 0.85
N SER A 89 -37.84 -3.74 1.50
CA SER A 89 -37.56 -2.29 1.46
C SER A 89 -36.16 -1.94 1.99
N GLN A 90 -35.70 -2.61 3.05
CA GLN A 90 -34.32 -2.45 3.55
C GLN A 90 -33.30 -2.93 2.51
N LYS A 91 -33.53 -4.09 1.88
CA LYS A 91 -32.66 -4.60 0.83
C LYS A 91 -32.61 -3.65 -0.38
N ASP A 92 -33.75 -3.12 -0.81
CA ASP A 92 -33.80 -2.14 -1.91
C ASP A 92 -33.01 -0.87 -1.59
N ALA A 93 -33.08 -0.38 -0.34
CA ALA A 93 -32.27 0.74 0.11
C ALA A 93 -30.76 0.42 0.07
N THR A 94 -30.37 -0.80 0.46
CA THR A 94 -28.96 -1.22 0.35
C THR A 94 -28.50 -1.34 -1.11
N ILE A 95 -29.35 -1.86 -2.00
CA ILE A 95 -29.05 -1.95 -3.44
C ILE A 95 -28.88 -0.54 -4.02
N ALA A 96 -29.75 0.41 -3.68
CA ALA A 96 -29.64 1.79 -4.12
C ALA A 96 -28.32 2.45 -3.65
N ASN A 97 -27.91 2.20 -2.41
CA ASN A 97 -26.63 2.71 -1.88
C ASN A 97 -25.42 2.06 -2.56
N LEU A 98 -25.48 0.75 -2.83
CA LEU A 98 -24.43 0.04 -3.56
C LEU A 98 -24.31 0.56 -4.99
N ASN A 99 -25.42 0.79 -5.68
CA ASN A 99 -25.41 1.36 -7.04
C ASN A 99 -24.77 2.76 -7.06
N LYS A 100 -25.12 3.63 -6.11
CA LYS A 100 -24.46 4.96 -5.98
C LYS A 100 -22.95 4.83 -5.76
N LYS A 101 -22.51 3.85 -4.96
CA LYS A 101 -21.09 3.59 -4.73
C LYS A 101 -20.39 3.07 -5.98
N ILE A 102 -21.06 2.21 -6.75
CA ILE A 102 -20.58 1.73 -8.06
C ILE A 102 -20.42 2.91 -9.02
N ASP A 103 -21.43 3.78 -9.15
CA ASP A 103 -21.36 4.95 -10.04
C ASP A 103 -20.22 5.90 -9.65
N HIS A 104 -20.02 6.11 -8.35
CA HIS A 104 -18.91 6.91 -7.83
C HIS A 104 -17.55 6.28 -8.18
N LEU A 105 -17.38 4.98 -7.92
CA LEU A 105 -16.15 4.25 -8.24
C LEU A 105 -15.88 4.23 -9.75
N THR A 106 -16.90 4.01 -10.58
CA THR A 106 -16.78 4.06 -12.05
C THR A 106 -16.32 5.43 -12.51
N THR A 107 -16.86 6.51 -11.93
CA THR A 107 -16.43 7.88 -12.23
C THR A 107 -14.97 8.11 -11.82
N GLN A 108 -14.58 7.65 -10.63
CA GLN A 108 -13.21 7.78 -10.12
C GLN A 108 -12.20 7.02 -11.00
N VAL A 109 -12.53 5.79 -11.41
CA VAL A 109 -11.72 4.99 -12.34
C VAL A 109 -11.58 5.70 -13.68
N SER A 110 -12.67 6.25 -14.23
CA SER A 110 -12.61 7.01 -15.48
C SER A 110 -11.71 8.24 -15.38
N GLN A 111 -11.73 8.95 -14.25
CA GLN A 111 -10.86 10.11 -14.02
C GLN A 111 -9.38 9.71 -13.93
N GLN A 112 -9.08 8.65 -13.17
CA GLN A 112 -7.71 8.12 -13.06
C GLN A 112 -7.20 7.63 -14.42
N GLN A 113 -8.03 6.95 -15.20
CA GLN A 113 -7.67 6.51 -16.55
C GLN A 113 -7.38 7.69 -17.48
N MET A 114 -8.12 8.79 -17.37
CA MET A 114 -7.84 10.01 -18.11
C MET A 114 -6.51 10.65 -17.68
N GLN A 115 -6.19 10.66 -16.39
CA GLN A 115 -4.89 11.16 -15.91
C GLN A 115 -3.72 10.32 -16.40
N ILE A 116 -3.84 8.98 -16.33
CA ILE A 116 -2.83 8.05 -16.83
C ILE A 116 -2.62 8.24 -18.33
N SER A 117 -3.70 8.32 -19.11
CA SER A 117 -3.57 8.52 -20.56
C SER A 117 -2.92 9.86 -20.91
N LYS A 118 -3.23 10.93 -20.15
CA LYS A 118 -2.57 12.23 -20.31
C LYS A 118 -1.08 12.18 -19.99
N LEU A 119 -0.69 11.56 -18.86
CA LEU A 119 0.71 11.40 -18.48
C LEU A 119 1.46 10.55 -19.51
N TYR A 120 0.89 9.41 -19.91
CA TYR A 120 1.51 8.52 -20.88
C TYR A 120 1.69 9.21 -22.24
N GLN A 121 0.68 9.88 -22.77
CA GLN A 121 0.80 10.53 -24.06
C GLN A 121 1.72 11.76 -24.02
N PHE A 122 1.64 12.58 -22.98
CA PHE A 122 2.42 13.81 -22.91
C PHE A 122 3.87 13.54 -22.52
N ASP A 123 4.10 12.90 -21.37
CA ASP A 123 5.46 12.72 -20.84
C ASP A 123 6.26 11.75 -21.69
N HIS A 124 5.66 10.65 -22.16
CA HIS A 124 6.39 9.70 -23.00
C HIS A 124 6.78 10.33 -24.34
N THR A 125 5.87 11.05 -24.99
CA THR A 125 6.17 11.69 -26.28
C THR A 125 7.21 12.80 -26.12
N GLN A 126 7.07 13.65 -25.09
CA GLN A 126 8.06 14.71 -24.83
C GLN A 126 9.43 14.13 -24.47
N LEU A 127 9.47 13.13 -23.60
CA LEU A 127 10.72 12.48 -23.20
C LEU A 127 11.37 11.77 -24.37
N ASN A 128 10.60 11.06 -25.20
CA ASN A 128 11.12 10.39 -26.39
C ASN A 128 11.70 11.39 -27.39
N ASN A 129 11.02 12.52 -27.64
CA ASN A 129 11.55 13.59 -28.49
C ASN A 129 12.86 14.16 -27.92
N LYS A 130 12.93 14.37 -26.59
CA LYS A 130 14.15 14.84 -25.93
C LYS A 130 15.28 13.82 -26.05
N VAL A 131 15.01 12.53 -25.83
CA VAL A 131 15.98 11.45 -26.00
C VAL A 131 16.49 11.43 -27.45
N GLN A 132 15.61 11.47 -28.45
CA GLN A 132 16.01 11.52 -29.85
C GLN A 132 16.92 12.72 -30.16
N SER A 133 16.57 13.91 -29.65
CA SER A 133 17.39 15.11 -29.84
C SER A 133 18.78 14.98 -29.21
N LEU A 134 18.86 14.44 -27.99
CA LEU A 134 20.12 14.22 -27.29
C LEU A 134 20.97 13.15 -27.98
N THR A 135 20.36 12.07 -28.48
CA THR A 135 21.05 11.06 -29.27
C THR A 135 21.63 11.65 -30.55
N GLN A 136 20.89 12.52 -31.24
CA GLN A 136 21.38 13.21 -32.43
C GLN A 136 22.56 14.14 -32.11
N ILE A 137 22.46 14.94 -31.04
CA ILE A 137 23.54 15.83 -30.58
C ILE A 137 24.79 15.01 -30.21
N ASN A 138 24.62 13.92 -29.45
CA ASN A 138 25.73 13.06 -29.05
C ASN A 138 26.44 12.44 -30.27
N LYS A 139 25.67 12.00 -31.27
CA LYS A 139 26.23 11.50 -32.54
C LYS A 139 27.06 12.57 -33.25
N LEU A 140 26.58 13.81 -33.33
CA LEU A 140 27.33 14.92 -33.93
C LEU A 140 28.60 15.23 -33.14
N GLN A 141 28.51 15.32 -31.81
CA GLN A 141 29.67 15.55 -30.94
C GLN A 141 30.72 14.44 -31.07
N SER A 142 30.30 13.18 -31.16
CA SER A 142 31.21 12.06 -31.39
C SER A 142 31.93 12.16 -32.74
N GLN A 143 31.22 12.59 -33.79
CA GLN A 143 31.83 12.85 -35.10
C GLN A 143 32.85 13.99 -35.04
N ASP A 144 32.54 15.08 -34.34
CA ASP A 144 33.44 16.22 -34.19
C ASP A 144 34.67 15.89 -33.34
N LEU A 145 34.53 15.11 -32.28
CA LEU A 145 35.66 14.59 -31.49
C LEU A 145 36.58 13.71 -32.33
N ASN A 146 36.01 12.85 -33.19
CA ASN A 146 36.79 12.03 -34.10
C ASN A 146 37.57 12.88 -35.13
N ARG A 147 36.93 13.93 -35.67
CA ARG A 147 37.61 14.89 -36.55
C ARG A 147 38.73 15.63 -35.83
N LEU A 148 38.49 16.10 -34.62
CA LEU A 148 39.49 16.79 -33.81
C LEU A 148 40.68 15.88 -33.48
N ASN A 149 40.41 14.62 -33.10
CA ASN A 149 41.45 13.64 -32.83
C ASN A 149 42.32 13.37 -34.07
N ASN A 150 41.69 13.21 -35.24
CA ASN A 150 42.43 13.06 -36.50
C ASN A 150 43.27 14.31 -36.80
N TRP A 151 42.72 15.50 -36.60
CA TRP A 151 43.47 16.74 -36.80
C TRP A 151 44.66 16.88 -35.83
N CYS A 152 44.49 16.51 -34.56
CA CYS A 152 45.57 16.45 -33.59
C CYS A 152 46.67 15.46 -33.99
N LYS A 153 46.29 14.27 -34.50
CA LYS A 153 47.25 13.28 -35.03
C LYS A 153 48.01 13.81 -36.23
N ASP A 154 47.33 14.49 -37.15
CA ASP A 154 47.94 15.09 -38.33
C ASP A 154 48.93 16.19 -37.94
N ILE A 155 48.52 17.10 -37.05
CA ILE A 155 49.38 18.16 -36.52
C ILE A 155 50.62 17.56 -35.83
N LYS A 156 50.43 16.58 -34.94
CA LYS A 156 51.52 15.90 -34.23
C LYS A 156 52.49 15.25 -35.22
N THR A 157 51.98 14.64 -36.28
CA THR A 157 52.80 14.02 -37.33
C THR A 157 53.59 15.08 -38.11
N LYS A 158 52.93 16.17 -38.54
CA LYS A 158 53.59 17.30 -39.23
C LYS A 158 54.71 17.92 -38.39
N TYR A 159 54.46 18.20 -37.12
CA TYR A 159 55.49 18.71 -36.21
C TYR A 159 56.61 17.69 -35.98
N GLY A 160 56.29 16.41 -35.84
CA GLY A 160 57.30 15.36 -35.71
C GLY A 160 58.23 15.28 -36.93
N VAL A 161 57.70 15.45 -38.14
CA VAL A 161 58.50 15.54 -39.37
C VAL A 161 59.35 16.81 -39.40
N GLU A 162 58.78 17.96 -39.05
CA GLU A 162 59.52 19.24 -39.03
C GLU A 162 60.67 19.21 -38.02
N ILE A 163 60.45 18.67 -36.81
CA ILE A 163 61.52 18.48 -35.81
C ILE A 163 62.64 17.60 -36.36
N ARG A 164 62.30 16.48 -37.01
CA ARG A 164 63.32 15.61 -37.64
C ARG A 164 64.07 16.35 -38.74
N ARG A 165 63.38 17.13 -39.58
CA ARG A 165 64.00 17.96 -40.63
C ARG A 165 64.98 18.97 -40.04
N ARG A 166 64.58 19.69 -38.99
CA ARG A 166 65.44 20.65 -38.28
C ARG A 166 66.64 19.97 -37.62
N ASN A 167 66.46 18.78 -37.03
CA ASN A 167 67.57 18.01 -36.47
C ASN A 167 68.58 17.56 -37.54
N LEU A 168 68.10 17.15 -38.73
CA LEU A 168 68.98 16.85 -39.87
C LEU A 168 69.72 18.09 -40.35
N GLU A 169 69.04 19.24 -40.43
CA GLU A 169 69.66 20.52 -40.77
C GLU A 169 70.76 20.90 -39.77
N ILE A 170 70.48 20.84 -38.47
CA ILE A 170 71.46 21.07 -37.39
C ILE A 170 72.65 20.11 -37.54
N THR A 171 72.39 18.82 -37.80
CA THR A 171 73.44 17.82 -37.98
C THR A 171 74.31 18.14 -39.20
N SER A 172 73.70 18.57 -40.31
CA SER A 172 74.43 18.98 -41.52
C SER A 172 75.26 20.24 -41.30
N LEU A 173 74.74 21.21 -40.55
CA LEU A 173 75.45 22.45 -40.20
C LEU A 173 76.61 22.14 -39.24
N LYS A 174 76.40 21.24 -38.28
CA LYS A 174 77.45 20.73 -37.39
C LYS A 174 78.55 20.04 -38.19
N ALA A 175 78.20 19.18 -39.14
CA ALA A 175 79.16 18.51 -40.03
C ALA A 175 79.97 19.52 -40.85
N LYS A 176 79.31 20.50 -41.49
CA LYS A 176 79.99 21.59 -42.22
C LYS A 176 80.91 22.42 -41.33
N LEU A 177 80.55 22.65 -40.07
CA LEU A 177 81.37 23.41 -39.12
C LEU A 177 82.59 22.61 -38.66
N LEU A 178 82.45 21.30 -38.47
CA LEU A 178 83.55 20.38 -38.18
C LEU A 178 84.52 20.27 -39.37
N GLU A 179 83.99 20.14 -40.59
CA GLU A 179 84.77 20.10 -41.83
C GLU A 179 85.56 21.41 -42.04
N LYS A 180 84.93 22.57 -41.86
CA LYS A 180 85.62 23.87 -41.95
C LYS A 180 86.70 24.09 -40.88
N ARG A 181 86.64 23.36 -39.76
CA ARG A 181 87.65 23.46 -38.68
C ARG A 181 88.70 22.35 -38.72
N ASN A 182 88.67 21.41 -39.67
CA ASN A 182 89.58 20.26 -39.75
C ASN A 182 89.77 19.54 -38.39
N LEU A 183 88.69 19.37 -37.62
CA LEU A 183 88.72 18.64 -36.36
C LEU A 183 88.13 17.24 -36.57
N SER A 184 89.01 16.23 -36.64
CA SER A 184 88.63 14.81 -36.73
C SER A 184 87.92 14.38 -35.45
N SER A 185 86.76 13.74 -35.56
CA SER A 185 85.97 13.25 -34.42
C SER A 185 85.94 11.72 -34.41
N THR A 186 86.70 11.13 -33.51
CA THR A 186 86.42 9.79 -32.96
C THR A 186 85.14 9.92 -32.12
N LEU A 187 84.07 9.28 -32.57
CA LEU A 187 82.79 9.24 -31.85
C LEU A 187 82.62 7.86 -31.20
N THR A 188 82.91 7.75 -29.90
CA THR A 188 82.56 6.57 -29.10
C THR A 188 81.07 6.65 -28.76
N MET A 189 80.26 5.84 -29.46
CA MET A 189 78.84 5.67 -29.16
C MET A 189 78.69 4.83 -27.88
N GLY A 190 78.36 5.47 -26.76
CA GLY A 190 77.99 4.79 -25.52
C GLY A 190 76.58 4.21 -25.62
N LEU A 191 76.49 2.89 -25.78
CA LEU A 191 75.28 2.10 -25.51
C LEU A 191 75.27 1.73 -24.02
N PRO A 192 74.17 1.92 -23.26
CA PRO A 192 74.07 1.37 -21.92
C PRO A 192 73.55 -0.07 -21.98
N TYR A 193 74.38 -1.02 -21.51
CA TYR A 193 73.94 -2.35 -21.09
C TYR A 193 73.49 -2.28 -19.62
N PRO A 194 72.38 -2.92 -19.22
CA PRO A 194 72.01 -3.05 -17.82
C PRO A 194 72.50 -4.39 -17.25
N SER A 195 73.12 -4.38 -16.08
CA SER A 195 73.27 -5.57 -15.20
C SER A 195 73.79 -5.21 -13.80
N PRO A 196 73.58 -6.08 -12.80
CA PRO A 196 72.85 -5.75 -11.56
C PRO A 196 73.69 -5.84 -10.27
N ASP A 197 73.04 -5.48 -9.15
CA ASP A 197 73.37 -5.75 -7.74
C ASP A 197 74.71 -5.13 -7.23
N THR A 198 74.91 -4.59 -6.02
CA THR A 198 74.38 -4.92 -4.69
C THR A 198 74.90 -3.86 -3.67
N VAL A 199 74.14 -3.65 -2.57
CA VAL A 199 74.51 -3.21 -1.19
C VAL A 199 75.24 -1.89 -0.85
N SER A 200 74.49 -1.04 -0.11
CA SER A 200 74.72 -0.54 1.27
C SER A 200 75.79 0.49 1.68
N SER A 201 75.32 1.36 2.59
CA SER A 201 75.98 2.24 3.60
C SER A 201 76.51 3.60 3.10
N LEU A 202 76.03 4.77 3.55
CA LEU A 202 75.90 5.44 4.88
C LEU A 202 77.07 6.42 5.15
N HIS A 203 76.72 7.73 5.24
CA HIS A 203 77.48 8.87 5.80
C HIS A 203 78.83 9.23 5.10
N GLU A 204 79.27 10.48 4.91
CA GLU A 204 78.88 11.80 5.40
C GLU A 204 79.56 12.87 4.50
N MET A 205 78.94 14.04 4.40
CA MET A 205 79.45 15.37 4.03
C MET A 205 80.89 15.49 3.49
N ASP A 206 81.02 15.81 2.19
CA ASP A 206 81.96 16.85 1.76
C ASP A 206 81.46 17.52 0.46
N GLU A 207 81.44 18.85 0.46
CA GLU A 207 81.03 19.68 -0.66
C GLU A 207 82.05 19.57 -1.79
N ASN A 208 81.67 18.91 -2.89
CA ASN A 208 82.38 19.05 -4.16
C ASN A 208 81.42 19.64 -5.19
N VAL A 209 81.52 20.96 -5.35
CA VAL A 209 80.72 21.78 -6.27
C VAL A 209 81.01 21.32 -7.70
N ASN A 210 80.05 20.60 -8.29
CA ASN A 210 80.06 20.25 -9.71
C ASN A 210 79.69 21.51 -10.54
N PRO A 211 80.56 22.03 -11.43
CA PRO A 211 80.33 23.28 -12.15
C PRO A 211 79.35 23.17 -13.32
N ASN A 212 78.47 22.16 -13.37
CA ASN A 212 77.56 21.90 -14.50
C ASN A 212 76.07 21.81 -14.16
N ILE A 213 75.64 22.38 -13.02
CA ILE A 213 74.21 22.54 -12.72
C ILE A 213 73.85 24.03 -12.85
N ILE A 214 73.22 24.38 -13.96
CA ILE A 214 72.50 25.66 -14.10
C ILE A 214 71.17 25.50 -13.36
N TYR A 215 71.07 26.11 -12.17
CA TYR A 215 69.80 26.33 -11.49
C TYR A 215 69.03 27.48 -12.15
N ASN A 216 67.71 27.31 -12.29
CA ASN A 216 66.70 28.34 -12.55
C ASN A 216 66.75 29.08 -13.90
N ASN A 217 65.99 28.58 -14.87
CA ASN A 217 65.47 29.41 -15.96
C ASN A 217 63.98 29.09 -16.16
N THR A 218 63.13 29.68 -15.32
CA THR A 218 61.69 29.78 -15.61
C THR A 218 61.52 30.83 -16.71
N PRO A 219 60.93 30.51 -17.87
CA PRO A 219 60.62 31.53 -18.86
C PRO A 219 59.50 32.43 -18.31
N VAL A 220 59.86 33.65 -17.93
CA VAL A 220 58.90 34.74 -17.72
C VAL A 220 58.37 35.15 -19.09
N VAL A 221 57.15 34.72 -19.42
CA VAL A 221 56.41 35.29 -20.57
C VAL A 221 55.88 36.65 -20.16
N ASN A 222 56.51 37.68 -20.70
CA ASN A 222 56.14 39.08 -20.59
C ASN A 222 54.94 39.37 -21.51
N ASN A 223 53.71 39.39 -20.97
CA ASN A 223 52.52 39.87 -21.67
C ASN A 223 52.36 41.38 -21.41
N ALA A 224 53.20 42.18 -22.05
CA ALA A 224 53.01 43.62 -22.18
C ALA A 224 52.90 43.97 -23.67
N ALA A 225 51.82 44.69 -24.02
CA ALA A 225 51.27 44.98 -25.37
C ALA A 225 50.47 43.79 -25.97
N SER A 226 49.14 43.81 -26.13
CA SER A 226 48.21 44.94 -26.31
C SER A 226 46.83 44.57 -25.78
N THR A 227 46.40 45.20 -24.70
CA THR A 227 45.02 45.21 -24.24
C THR A 227 44.24 46.25 -25.05
N THR A 228 43.45 45.78 -26.02
CA THR A 228 42.31 46.53 -26.52
C THR A 228 41.06 45.66 -26.33
N SER A 229 40.30 46.03 -25.30
CA SER A 229 38.91 45.72 -25.00
C SER A 229 38.42 44.28 -25.26
N LEU A 230 38.25 43.52 -24.18
CA LEU A 230 36.94 42.99 -23.76
C LEU A 230 37.13 42.30 -22.40
N SER A 231 36.46 42.85 -21.40
CA SER A 231 36.48 42.48 -19.98
C SER A 231 36.05 41.03 -19.70
N PRO A 232 36.86 40.20 -19.00
CA PRO A 232 36.37 39.03 -18.29
C PRO A 232 36.35 39.34 -16.78
N GLN A 233 35.51 40.29 -16.37
CA GLN A 233 35.14 40.41 -14.96
C GLN A 233 33.99 39.43 -14.69
N LYS A 234 34.19 38.53 -13.71
CA LYS A 234 33.16 37.78 -12.94
C LYS A 234 32.51 36.54 -13.58
N LEU A 235 33.28 35.52 -13.98
CA LEU A 235 32.67 34.18 -14.21
C LEU A 235 33.38 33.02 -13.50
N THR A 236 34.64 33.18 -13.07
CA THR A 236 35.37 32.10 -12.40
C THR A 236 35.00 31.85 -10.92
N PRO A 237 34.71 32.85 -10.05
CA PRO A 237 34.32 32.56 -8.67
C PRO A 237 32.85 32.12 -8.53
N ILE A 238 31.99 32.47 -9.48
CA ILE A 238 30.57 32.09 -9.48
C ILE A 238 30.41 30.62 -9.86
N VAL A 239 31.17 30.16 -10.86
CA VAL A 239 31.12 28.74 -11.26
C VAL A 239 31.64 27.85 -10.12
N SER A 240 32.75 28.19 -9.47
CA SER A 240 33.21 27.41 -8.30
C SER A 240 32.22 27.43 -7.14
N GLN A 241 31.55 28.56 -6.89
CA GLN A 241 30.56 28.67 -5.82
C GLN A 241 29.25 27.94 -6.16
N GLU A 242 28.81 27.94 -7.42
CA GLU A 242 27.68 27.12 -7.89
C GLU A 242 28.02 25.63 -7.85
N TYR A 243 29.23 25.22 -8.25
CA TYR A 243 29.69 23.83 -8.10
C TYR A 243 29.79 23.41 -6.63
N GLU A 244 30.25 24.29 -5.74
CA GLU A 244 30.31 24.03 -4.30
C GLU A 244 28.90 23.97 -3.69
N THR A 245 27.98 24.82 -4.14
CA THR A 245 26.56 24.80 -3.71
C THR A 245 25.86 23.53 -4.21
N ILE A 246 26.11 23.13 -5.47
CA ILE A 246 25.60 21.89 -6.05
C ILE A 246 26.20 20.67 -5.34
N ALA A 247 27.50 20.67 -5.05
CA ALA A 247 28.17 19.58 -4.32
C ALA A 247 27.67 19.46 -2.88
N ASN A 248 27.46 20.59 -2.20
CA ASN A 248 26.87 20.61 -0.86
C ASN A 248 25.41 20.14 -0.90
N SER A 249 24.63 20.56 -1.88
CA SER A 249 23.24 20.09 -2.08
C SER A 249 23.16 18.61 -2.44
N LEU A 250 24.06 18.10 -3.28
CA LEU A 250 24.18 16.67 -3.60
C LEU A 250 24.61 15.87 -2.38
N THR A 251 25.54 16.40 -1.58
CA THR A 251 25.99 15.75 -0.35
C THR A 251 24.85 15.69 0.67
N GLU A 252 24.08 16.77 0.81
CA GLU A 252 22.88 16.82 1.64
C GLU A 252 21.81 15.84 1.13
N MET A 253 21.58 15.76 -0.18
CA MET A 253 20.66 14.81 -0.79
C MET A 253 21.10 13.36 -0.56
N VAL A 254 22.38 13.07 -0.75
CA VAL A 254 22.97 11.74 -0.48
C VAL A 254 22.82 11.38 1.00
N GLN A 255 23.07 12.32 1.92
CA GLN A 255 22.88 12.09 3.35
C GLN A 255 21.40 11.89 3.72
N ASN A 256 20.47 12.58 3.05
CA ASN A 256 19.04 12.39 3.25
C ASN A 256 18.58 11.03 2.72
N LEU A 257 19.04 10.61 1.54
CA LEU A 257 18.76 9.28 0.99
C LEU A 257 19.33 8.16 1.86
N ILE A 258 20.55 8.34 2.39
CA ILE A 258 21.16 7.42 3.35
C ILE A 258 20.31 7.30 4.62
N ARG A 259 19.85 8.43 5.17
CA ARG A 259 18.97 8.44 6.34
C ARG A 259 17.62 7.78 6.07
N GLU A 260 17.05 8.00 4.88
CA GLU A 260 15.78 7.42 4.48
C GLU A 260 15.89 5.91 4.28
N ASN A 261 16.93 5.43 3.60
CA ASN A 261 17.21 4.01 3.45
C ASN A 261 17.43 3.31 4.79
N TYR A 262 18.15 3.94 5.73
CA TYR A 262 18.30 3.41 7.08
C TYR A 262 16.96 3.25 7.82
N LYS A 263 16.06 4.25 7.70
CA LYS A 263 14.70 4.16 8.26
C LYS A 263 13.93 2.99 7.64
N PHE A 264 14.02 2.80 6.33
CA PHE A 264 13.38 1.67 5.66
C PHE A 264 13.95 0.33 6.12
N SER A 265 15.27 0.20 6.27
CA SER A 265 15.90 -1.04 6.75
C SER A 265 15.49 -1.36 8.19
N LYS A 266 15.50 -0.37 9.09
CA LYS A 266 15.02 -0.53 10.47
C LYS A 266 13.55 -0.93 10.52
N PHE A 267 12.70 -0.25 9.75
CA PHE A 267 11.27 -0.56 9.67
C PHE A 267 11.02 -1.99 9.15
N LEU A 268 11.74 -2.41 8.12
CA LEU A 268 11.59 -3.75 7.55
C LEU A 268 12.09 -4.84 8.51
N SER A 269 13.16 -4.57 9.26
CA SER A 269 13.63 -5.44 10.34
C SER A 269 12.59 -5.57 11.47
N SER A 270 11.97 -4.46 11.89
CA SER A 270 10.89 -4.48 12.89
C SER A 270 9.66 -5.25 12.40
N ILE A 271 9.27 -5.11 11.12
CA ILE A 271 8.22 -5.93 10.50
C ILE A 271 8.61 -7.40 10.51
N ASN A 272 9.84 -7.73 10.14
CA ASN A 272 10.29 -9.12 10.11
C ASN A 272 10.21 -9.76 11.50
N ASN A 273 10.65 -9.03 12.53
CA ASN A 273 10.58 -9.48 13.92
C ASN A 273 9.13 -9.62 14.39
N TYR A 274 8.24 -8.69 14.01
CA TYR A 274 6.81 -8.79 14.31
C TYR A 274 6.17 -10.04 13.67
N VAL A 275 6.36 -10.25 12.36
CA VAL A 275 5.78 -11.40 11.65
C VAL A 275 6.38 -12.72 12.16
N SER A 276 7.68 -12.74 12.49
CA SER A 276 8.32 -13.89 13.10
C SER A 276 7.71 -14.22 14.47
N ASN A 277 7.51 -13.20 15.33
CA ASN A 277 6.90 -13.39 16.65
C ASN A 277 5.43 -13.81 16.53
N LEU A 278 4.69 -13.27 15.56
CA LEU A 278 3.31 -13.65 15.29
C LEU A 278 3.21 -15.11 14.82
N ASN A 279 4.11 -15.55 13.94
CA ASN A 279 4.18 -16.95 13.51
C ASN A 279 4.51 -17.90 14.68
N ASN A 280 5.37 -17.49 15.59
CA ASN A 280 5.73 -18.26 16.79
C ASN A 280 4.59 -18.27 17.84
N GLY A 281 3.83 -17.18 17.95
CA GLY A 281 2.66 -17.08 18.83
C GLY A 281 1.46 -17.89 18.33
N MET A 282 1.28 -17.99 17.00
CA MET A 282 0.20 -18.77 16.38
C MET A 282 0.41 -20.29 16.53
N THR A 283 1.64 -20.74 16.79
CA THR A 283 1.98 -22.15 17.01
C THR A 283 1.97 -22.60 18.48
N SER A 284 2.09 -21.69 19.45
CA SER A 284 2.34 -22.07 20.85
C SER A 284 1.20 -21.79 21.84
N THR A 285 0.56 -20.62 21.83
CA THR A 285 -0.67 -20.33 22.60
C THR A 285 -1.10 -18.90 22.29
N LEU A 286 -2.39 -18.68 22.00
CA LEU A 286 -2.96 -17.41 21.52
C LEU A 286 -2.88 -16.23 22.53
N SER A 287 -2.27 -16.41 23.69
CA SER A 287 -2.32 -15.47 24.83
C SER A 287 -1.21 -14.41 24.85
N ASP A 288 -0.12 -14.59 24.10
CA ASP A 288 1.00 -13.64 24.03
C ASP A 288 1.23 -13.16 22.58
N ILE A 289 0.20 -12.59 21.95
CA ILE A 289 0.38 -11.87 20.70
C ILE A 289 0.67 -10.41 21.05
N PRO A 290 1.93 -9.94 20.97
CA PRO A 290 2.27 -8.56 21.28
C PRO A 290 1.54 -7.61 20.32
N SER A 291 1.06 -6.50 20.85
CA SER A 291 0.35 -5.52 20.03
C SER A 291 1.29 -4.92 18.98
N PRO A 292 0.79 -4.60 17.76
CA PRO A 292 1.61 -3.99 16.70
C PRO A 292 2.36 -2.72 17.18
N SER A 293 1.77 -2.02 18.15
CA SER A 293 2.31 -0.79 18.74
C SER A 293 3.40 -1.01 19.80
N GLU A 294 3.53 -2.22 20.37
CA GLU A 294 4.58 -2.55 21.35
C GLU A 294 5.92 -2.95 20.69
N ILE A 295 5.90 -3.39 19.43
CA ILE A 295 7.09 -3.82 18.68
C ILE A 295 7.53 -2.75 17.66
N VAL A 296 6.60 -1.96 17.14
CA VAL A 296 6.89 -0.90 16.16
C VAL A 296 6.82 0.45 16.86
N ASP A 297 7.90 0.84 17.56
CA ASP A 297 8.00 2.20 18.07
C ASP A 297 8.38 3.17 16.94
N LEU A 298 7.38 3.86 16.41
CA LEU A 298 7.55 4.90 15.39
C LEU A 298 8.39 6.11 15.91
N ARG A 299 8.60 6.22 17.23
CA ARG A 299 9.43 7.27 17.84
C ARG A 299 10.93 6.98 17.66
N GLU A 300 11.35 5.71 17.66
CA GLU A 300 12.73 5.33 17.32
C GLU A 300 13.09 5.60 15.85
N LEU A 301 12.08 5.73 14.98
CA LEU A 301 12.20 6.07 13.55
C LEU A 301 12.10 7.58 13.28
N SER A 302 11.85 8.39 14.31
CA SER A 302 11.73 9.84 14.21
C SER A 302 13.11 10.53 14.17
N SER A 303 13.15 11.74 13.60
CA SER A 303 14.37 12.49 13.31
C SER A 303 15.25 12.79 14.53
N GLU A 304 14.71 12.84 15.76
CA GLU A 304 15.49 13.12 16.97
C GLU A 304 16.46 11.99 17.36
N ALA A 305 16.06 10.72 17.25
CA ALA A 305 16.89 9.57 17.66
C ALA A 305 18.03 9.26 16.67
N LEU A 306 17.90 9.71 15.42
CA LEU A 306 18.87 9.49 14.35
C LEU A 306 20.01 10.50 14.34
N ASN A 307 19.88 11.64 15.02
CA ASN A 307 20.95 12.64 15.15
C ASN A 307 22.04 12.20 16.14
N SER A 308 21.79 11.19 16.98
CA SER A 308 22.78 10.58 17.88
C SER A 308 23.49 9.36 17.30
N VAL A 309 23.07 8.85 16.14
CA VAL A 309 23.69 7.68 15.50
C VAL A 309 24.89 8.13 14.69
N SER A 310 26.07 7.59 15.03
CA SER A 310 27.32 7.92 14.35
C SER A 310 27.25 7.52 12.87
N SER A 311 27.77 8.35 11.98
CA SER A 311 27.79 8.11 10.51
C SER A 311 28.48 6.81 10.08
N LYS A 312 29.27 6.19 10.98
CA LYS A 312 29.83 4.85 10.79
C LYS A 312 28.80 3.72 10.92
N ASP A 313 27.82 3.85 11.81
CA ASP A 313 26.78 2.84 12.02
C ASP A 313 25.72 2.91 10.90
N LEU A 314 25.41 4.12 10.42
CA LEU A 314 24.57 4.31 9.24
C LEU A 314 25.11 3.59 8.00
N ASN A 315 26.43 3.61 7.76
CA ASN A 315 27.00 2.96 6.56
C ASN A 315 27.12 1.43 6.68
N ASN A 316 27.20 0.88 7.89
CA ASN A 316 27.31 -0.57 8.10
C ASN A 316 25.94 -1.27 8.09
N ASP A 317 24.87 -0.58 8.50
CA ASP A 317 23.51 -1.12 8.59
C ASP A 317 22.67 -0.92 7.31
N ILE A 318 23.23 -0.30 6.26
CA ILE A 318 22.58 -0.22 4.94
C ILE A 318 22.82 -1.54 4.21
N GLU A 319 22.03 -2.55 4.59
CA GLU A 319 21.91 -3.75 3.76
C GLU A 319 21.15 -3.42 2.47
N ALA A 320 21.55 -4.05 1.36
CA ALA A 320 20.78 -3.99 0.14
C ALA A 320 19.34 -4.49 0.41
N PHE A 321 18.35 -3.92 -0.26
CA PHE A 321 16.94 -4.28 -0.06
C PHE A 321 16.66 -5.78 -0.25
N GLU A 322 17.41 -6.43 -1.12
CA GLU A 322 17.17 -7.82 -1.53
C GLU A 322 17.40 -8.87 -0.42
N PRO A 323 18.50 -8.86 0.36
CA PRO A 323 18.68 -9.75 1.51
C PRO A 323 17.67 -9.51 2.64
N LEU A 324 17.15 -8.28 2.79
CA LEU A 324 16.19 -7.93 3.83
C LEU A 324 14.74 -8.33 3.47
N ALA A 325 14.39 -8.28 2.18
CA ALA A 325 13.05 -8.61 1.68
C ALA A 325 12.74 -10.12 1.66
N LYS A 326 13.75 -10.97 1.39
CA LYS A 326 13.55 -12.44 1.29
C LYS A 326 13.06 -13.10 2.59
N PRO A 327 13.63 -12.80 3.77
CA PRO A 327 13.14 -13.31 5.05
C PRO A 327 11.71 -12.85 5.38
N VAL A 328 11.39 -11.57 5.12
CA VAL A 328 10.04 -11.02 5.34
C VAL A 328 9.02 -11.74 4.49
N LEU A 329 9.31 -11.91 3.19
CA LEU A 329 8.41 -12.59 2.27
C LEU A 329 8.20 -14.06 2.68
N ASN A 330 9.26 -14.76 3.07
CA ASN A 330 9.17 -16.13 3.57
C ASN A 330 8.31 -16.22 4.85
N ASN A 331 8.48 -15.28 5.78
CA ASN A 331 7.70 -15.23 7.01
C ASN A 331 6.22 -14.88 6.76
N ILE A 332 5.93 -14.04 5.76
CA ILE A 332 4.55 -13.76 5.32
C ILE A 332 3.92 -15.00 4.67
N TYR A 333 4.66 -15.75 3.84
CA TYR A 333 4.17 -17.00 3.26
C TYR A 333 3.88 -18.06 4.33
N LYS A 334 4.77 -18.20 5.32
CA LYS A 334 4.52 -19.06 6.48
C LYS A 334 3.30 -18.61 7.28
N HIS A 335 3.12 -17.30 7.47
CA HIS A 335 1.95 -16.77 8.14
C HIS A 335 0.66 -17.10 7.41
N TYR A 336 0.63 -16.87 6.09
CA TYR A 336 -0.49 -17.22 5.24
C TYR A 336 -0.81 -18.72 5.33
N HIS A 337 0.20 -19.58 5.28
CA HIS A 337 0.00 -21.02 5.41
C HIS A 337 -0.59 -21.40 6.78
N ASN A 338 -0.05 -20.86 7.87
CA ASN A 338 -0.54 -21.12 9.23
C ASN A 338 -1.99 -20.62 9.42
N VAL A 339 -2.37 -19.49 8.80
CA VAL A 339 -3.74 -18.97 8.84
C VAL A 339 -4.69 -19.84 8.03
N VAL A 340 -4.27 -20.28 6.84
CA VAL A 340 -5.06 -21.21 6.01
C VAL A 340 -5.28 -22.53 6.75
N GLU A 341 -4.24 -23.08 7.38
CA GLU A 341 -4.33 -24.30 8.18
C GLU A 341 -5.25 -24.11 9.40
N LEU A 342 -5.20 -22.96 10.08
CA LEU A 342 -6.12 -22.62 11.17
C LEU A 342 -7.58 -22.50 10.70
N VAL A 343 -7.81 -21.90 9.53
CA VAL A 343 -9.13 -21.77 8.93
C VAL A 343 -9.65 -23.13 8.50
N GLU A 344 -8.81 -23.98 7.91
CA GLU A 344 -9.14 -25.36 7.56
C GLU A 344 -9.42 -26.20 8.81
N LEU A 345 -8.64 -26.08 9.88
CA LEU A 345 -8.90 -26.72 11.18
C LEU A 345 -10.22 -26.25 11.80
N LYS A 346 -10.53 -24.96 11.72
CA LYS A 346 -11.82 -24.43 12.19
C LYS A 346 -12.97 -24.93 11.32
N MET A 347 -12.84 -24.92 9.99
CA MET A 347 -13.85 -25.44 9.07
C MET A 347 -14.05 -26.96 9.21
N ALA A 348 -12.99 -27.72 9.46
CA ALA A 348 -13.08 -29.15 9.78
C ALA A 348 -13.77 -29.39 11.13
N ASN A 349 -13.54 -28.54 12.14
CA ASN A 349 -14.26 -28.59 13.42
C ASN A 349 -15.73 -28.13 13.34
N TYR A 350 -16.16 -27.46 12.27
CA TYR A 350 -17.58 -27.15 12.02
C TYR A 350 -18.33 -28.31 11.34
N GLY A 351 -17.65 -29.41 10.96
CA GLY A 351 -18.24 -30.62 10.39
C GLY A 351 -18.67 -31.69 11.40
N GLY A 352 -18.42 -31.50 12.70
CA GLY A 352 -18.81 -32.42 13.78
C GLY A 352 -19.86 -31.79 14.70
N GLY A 353 -21.01 -32.47 14.85
CA GLY A 353 -22.25 -31.93 15.41
C GLY A 353 -22.13 -31.08 16.68
N HIS A 354 -22.60 -29.83 16.61
CA HIS A 354 -22.90 -29.04 17.79
C HIS A 354 -24.24 -29.51 18.37
N SER A 355 -24.23 -29.89 19.65
CA SER A 355 -25.46 -30.18 20.38
C SER A 355 -26.30 -28.90 20.46
N SER A 356 -27.60 -29.03 20.13
CA SER A 356 -28.66 -28.01 20.24
C SER A 356 -28.53 -27.14 21.50
N GLU A 357 -28.05 -27.71 22.59
CA GLU A 357 -27.93 -27.11 23.90
C GLU A 357 -26.96 -25.91 23.97
N THR A 358 -25.94 -25.86 23.12
CA THR A 358 -25.00 -24.73 23.07
C THR A 358 -25.55 -23.55 22.28
N VAL A 359 -26.29 -23.83 21.21
CA VAL A 359 -27.02 -22.83 20.42
C VAL A 359 -28.14 -22.24 21.27
N ASP A 360 -28.89 -23.07 22.00
CA ASP A 360 -29.96 -22.63 22.91
C ASP A 360 -29.43 -21.78 24.08
N LYS A 361 -28.20 -22.05 24.56
CA LYS A 361 -27.53 -21.23 25.58
C LYS A 361 -27.13 -19.86 25.04
N LEU A 362 -26.53 -19.82 23.84
CA LEU A 362 -26.14 -18.57 23.20
C LEU A 362 -27.36 -17.72 22.82
N GLU A 363 -28.48 -18.34 22.42
CA GLU A 363 -29.73 -17.64 22.14
C GLU A 363 -30.34 -17.05 23.42
N LYS A 364 -30.31 -17.79 24.54
CA LYS A 364 -30.71 -17.26 25.85
C LYS A 364 -29.81 -16.13 26.34
N GLU A 365 -28.49 -16.22 26.16
CA GLU A 365 -27.56 -15.16 26.53
C GLU A 365 -27.76 -13.91 25.68
N LEU A 366 -28.02 -14.05 24.37
CA LEU A 366 -28.37 -12.94 23.49
C LEU A 366 -29.67 -12.24 23.92
N GLU A 367 -30.69 -13.00 24.34
CA GLU A 367 -31.94 -12.43 24.82
C GLU A 367 -31.76 -11.68 26.15
N ILE A 368 -30.93 -12.18 27.06
CA ILE A 368 -30.57 -11.50 28.31
C ILE A 368 -29.83 -10.18 28.03
N VAL A 369 -28.85 -10.20 27.12
CA VAL A 369 -28.11 -8.98 26.73
C VAL A 369 -29.07 -7.97 26.10
N ARG A 370 -29.96 -8.41 25.21
CA ARG A 370 -30.94 -7.52 24.57
C ARG A 370 -31.89 -6.87 25.59
N LYS A 371 -32.35 -7.62 26.57
CA LYS A 371 -33.18 -7.11 27.67
C LYS A 371 -32.43 -6.09 28.53
N ASN A 372 -31.19 -6.40 28.92
CA ASN A 372 -30.34 -5.49 29.69
C ASN A 372 -30.05 -4.19 28.93
N TRP A 373 -29.87 -4.27 27.61
CA TRP A 373 -29.72 -3.09 26.77
C TRP A 373 -31.00 -2.25 26.69
N GLN A 374 -32.17 -2.88 26.59
CA GLN A 374 -33.46 -2.16 26.61
C GLN A 374 -33.73 -1.50 27.97
N ASP A 375 -33.41 -2.17 29.08
CA ASP A 375 -33.57 -1.60 30.42
C ASP A 375 -32.56 -0.46 30.66
N SER A 376 -31.33 -0.58 30.13
CA SER A 376 -30.35 0.52 30.13
C SER A 376 -30.82 1.73 29.31
N LEU A 377 -31.53 1.48 28.19
CA LEU A 377 -32.11 2.54 27.36
C LEU A 377 -33.28 3.24 28.06
N LYS A 378 -34.16 2.48 28.72
CA LYS A 378 -35.28 3.02 29.51
C LYS A 378 -34.79 3.85 30.69
N THR A 379 -33.82 3.34 31.45
CA THR A 379 -33.24 4.09 32.56
C THR A 379 -32.59 5.38 32.05
N LEU A 380 -31.89 5.36 30.91
CA LEU A 380 -31.33 6.57 30.31
C LEU A 380 -32.42 7.57 29.88
N GLU A 381 -33.56 7.11 29.35
CA GLU A 381 -34.72 7.95 29.04
C GLU A 381 -35.38 8.53 30.30
N GLU A 382 -35.48 7.76 31.39
CA GLU A 382 -35.97 8.23 32.69
C GLU A 382 -35.05 9.28 33.31
N TRP A 383 -33.73 9.08 33.25
CA TRP A 383 -32.74 10.08 33.66
C TRP A 383 -32.82 11.35 32.82
N LYS A 384 -33.06 11.22 31.51
CA LYS A 384 -33.27 12.38 30.63
C LYS A 384 -34.54 13.16 30.98
N LYS A 385 -35.61 12.49 31.40
CA LYS A 385 -36.84 13.13 31.90
C LYS A 385 -36.61 13.85 33.24
N TYR A 386 -35.84 13.27 34.15
CA TYR A 386 -35.48 13.91 35.42
C TYR A 386 -34.57 15.14 35.27
N ARG A 387 -33.71 15.18 34.24
CA ARG A 387 -32.80 16.32 33.97
C ARG A 387 -33.45 17.48 33.22
N GLY A 388 -34.67 17.28 32.71
CA GLY A 388 -35.43 18.27 31.92
C GLY A 388 -36.61 18.90 32.66
N GLY A 389 -36.68 18.75 33.98
CA GLY A 389 -37.66 19.38 34.87
C GLY A 389 -37.04 20.49 35.72
#